data_AF-A0A849FTA6-F1
#
_entry.id   AF-A0A849FTA6-F1
#
_cell.length_a   1.000
_cell.length_b   1.000
_cell.length_c   1.000
_cell.angle_alpha   90.00
_cell.angle_beta   90.00
_cell.angle_gamma   90.00
#
_symmetry.space_group_name_H-M   'P 1'
#
loop_
_entity.id
_entity.type
_entity.pdbx_description
1 polymer ?
#
loop_
_entity_poly.entity_id
_entity_poly.type
_entity_poly.pdbx_seq_one_letter_code
_entity_poly.pdbx_strand_id
1 'polypeptide(L)'
;IETGNTAAWARIPETARKVYGGAPHPGGRLAQPREFTPAPSPDRFTILKCRIEEIESLHLGAAFHTRARFFRTDGFAGRWVAP
;
A
#
# COMPACT_ATOMS: atom_id res chain seq x y z
N ILE A 1 4.00 -11.41 -6.91
CA ILE A 1 2.97 -10.51 -7.49
C ILE A 1 1.87 -11.40 -8.01
N GLU A 2 0.62 -11.15 -7.62
CA GLU A 2 -0.52 -11.98 -8.00
C GLU A 2 -1.54 -11.10 -8.74
N THR A 3 -1.74 -11.34 -10.04
CA THR A 3 -2.61 -10.57 -10.94
C THR A 3 -3.89 -11.33 -11.23
N GLY A 4 -5.01 -10.64 -11.47
CA GLY A 4 -6.24 -11.27 -11.96
C GLY A 4 -6.95 -12.19 -10.95
N ASN A 5 -6.65 -12.09 -9.66
CA ASN A 5 -7.33 -12.87 -8.62
C ASN A 5 -8.80 -12.41 -8.48
N THR A 6 -9.73 -13.17 -9.07
CA THR A 6 -11.16 -12.86 -9.13
C THR A 6 -11.82 -12.84 -7.74
N ALA A 7 -11.39 -13.71 -6.83
CA ALA A 7 -11.95 -13.79 -5.48
C ALA A 7 -11.55 -12.55 -4.64
N ALA A 8 -10.29 -12.12 -4.73
CA ALA A 8 -9.82 -10.91 -4.08
C ALA A 8 -10.43 -9.65 -4.73
N TRP A 9 -10.56 -9.64 -6.06
CA TRP A 9 -11.23 -8.57 -6.80
C TRP A 9 -12.68 -8.36 -6.35
N ALA A 10 -13.43 -9.44 -6.12
CA ALA A 10 -14.81 -9.37 -5.66
C ALA A 10 -14.96 -8.69 -4.28
N ARG A 11 -13.90 -8.71 -3.45
CA ARG A 11 -13.88 -8.07 -2.12
C ARG A 11 -13.57 -6.58 -2.17
N ILE A 12 -13.12 -6.05 -3.31
CA ILE A 12 -12.84 -4.63 -3.47
C ILE A 12 -14.17 -3.87 -3.60
N PRO A 13 -14.37 -2.77 -2.85
CA PRO A 13 -15.56 -1.92 -3.01
C PRO A 13 -15.76 -1.48 -4.46
N GLU A 14 -17.01 -1.42 -4.92
CA GLU A 14 -17.33 -1.08 -6.32
C GLU A 14 -16.73 0.28 -6.73
N THR A 15 -16.78 1.27 -5.83
CA THR A 15 -16.20 2.61 -6.04
C THR A 15 -14.71 2.55 -6.33
N ALA A 16 -13.96 1.65 -5.67
CA ALA A 16 -12.54 1.44 -5.92
C ALA A 16 -12.29 0.60 -7.18
N ARG A 17 -13.15 -0.38 -7.50
CA ARG A 17 -13.01 -1.20 -8.72
C ARG A 17 -13.05 -0.36 -10.00
N LYS A 18 -13.84 0.72 -10.02
CA LYS A 18 -14.04 1.58 -11.21
C LYS A 18 -12.77 2.23 -11.77
N VAL A 19 -11.69 2.34 -10.99
CA VAL A 19 -10.49 3.09 -11.40
C VAL A 19 -9.33 2.21 -11.89
N TYR A 20 -9.37 0.89 -11.71
CA TYR A 20 -8.24 0.00 -12.04
C TYR A 20 -7.91 -0.09 -13.53
N GLY A 21 -8.86 0.21 -14.40
CA GLY A 21 -8.73 0.21 -15.86
C GLY A 21 -8.79 1.61 -16.50
N GLY A 22 -8.87 2.68 -15.70
CA GLY A 22 -9.13 4.02 -16.20
C GLY A 22 -8.09 4.55 -17.21
N ALA A 23 -8.51 5.55 -17.98
CA ALA A 23 -7.71 6.24 -18.98
C ALA A 23 -7.72 7.76 -18.75
N PRO A 24 -6.58 8.47 -18.91
CA PRO A 24 -5.26 7.92 -19.13
C PRO A 24 -4.77 7.09 -17.94
N HIS A 25 -3.76 6.24 -18.16
CA HIS A 25 -3.16 5.41 -17.11
C HIS A 25 -2.57 6.28 -15.99
N PRO A 26 -2.41 5.75 -14.76
CA PRO A 26 -1.69 6.45 -13.69
C PRO A 26 -0.35 7.01 -14.17
N GLY A 27 -0.11 8.30 -13.90
CA GLY A 27 1.07 9.04 -14.39
C GLY A 27 0.95 9.62 -15.80
N GLY A 28 -0.13 9.32 -16.53
CA GLY A 28 -0.43 9.90 -17.84
C GLY A 28 -0.81 11.38 -17.75
N ARG A 29 -0.48 12.15 -18.79
CA ARG A 29 -0.85 13.57 -18.91
C ARG A 29 -2.36 13.72 -19.12
N LEU A 30 -2.95 14.69 -18.41
CA LEU A 30 -4.29 15.20 -18.67
C LEU A 30 -4.15 16.58 -19.32
N ALA A 31 -4.91 16.84 -20.39
CA ALA A 31 -5.05 18.17 -20.96
C ALA A 31 -6.02 19.02 -20.14
N GLN A 32 -7.02 18.40 -19.51
CA GLN A 32 -8.02 19.06 -18.68
C GLN A 32 -8.34 18.25 -17.41
N PRO A 33 -8.79 18.89 -16.30
CA PRO A 33 -9.05 18.18 -15.04
C PRO A 33 -10.09 17.05 -15.09
N ARG A 34 -10.97 17.03 -16.10
CA ARG A 34 -12.10 16.08 -16.24
C ARG A 34 -11.93 15.05 -17.36
N GLU A 35 -10.72 14.87 -17.87
CA GLU A 35 -10.46 13.95 -18.99
C GLU A 35 -10.30 12.48 -18.54
N PHE A 36 -10.18 12.24 -17.23
CA PHE A 36 -10.09 10.88 -16.72
C PHE A 36 -11.41 10.13 -16.87
N THR A 37 -11.36 9.01 -17.58
CA THR A 37 -12.48 8.07 -17.76
C THR A 37 -12.23 6.81 -16.93
N PRO A 38 -13.04 6.56 -15.88
CA PRO A 38 -12.95 5.32 -15.12
C PRO A 38 -13.37 4.11 -15.96
N ALA A 39 -12.67 2.99 -15.79
CA ALA A 39 -13.07 1.69 -16.31
C ALA A 39 -12.64 0.60 -15.33
N PRO A 40 -13.51 -0.36 -14.96
CA PRO A 40 -13.07 -1.51 -14.17
C PRO A 40 -12.25 -2.47 -15.03
N SER A 41 -11.13 -2.95 -14.52
CA SER A 41 -10.29 -3.96 -15.19
C SER A 41 -9.69 -4.91 -14.16
N PRO A 42 -10.27 -6.10 -13.96
CA PRO A 42 -9.75 -7.11 -13.02
C PRO A 42 -8.32 -7.56 -13.37
N ASP A 43 -7.95 -7.55 -14.65
CA ASP A 43 -6.61 -7.96 -15.10
C ASP A 43 -5.52 -7.00 -14.61
N ARG A 44 -5.87 -5.75 -14.34
CA ARG A 44 -4.97 -4.73 -13.77
C ARG A 44 -4.97 -4.72 -12.25
N PHE A 45 -5.86 -5.48 -11.61
CA PHE A 45 -5.81 -5.68 -10.17
C PHE A 45 -4.66 -6.59 -9.80
N THR A 46 -3.83 -6.12 -8.88
CA THR A 46 -2.61 -6.80 -8.46
C THR A 46 -2.48 -6.79 -6.95
N ILE A 47 -2.24 -7.97 -6.36
CA ILE A 47 -1.91 -8.09 -4.94
C ILE A 47 -0.39 -8.01 -4.77
N LEU A 48 0.04 -6.98 -4.05
CA LEU A 48 1.43 -6.81 -3.61
C LEU A 48 1.54 -7.34 -2.18
N LYS A 49 2.36 -8.40 -2.00
CA LYS A 49 2.67 -8.98 -0.68
C LYS A 49 4.07 -8.55 -0.30
N CYS A 50 4.18 -7.69 0.70
CA CYS A 50 5.48 -7.28 1.24
C CYS A 50 5.86 -8.20 2.41
N ARG A 51 7.11 -8.67 2.42
CA ARG A 51 7.69 -9.34 3.58
C ARG A 51 8.40 -8.28 4.42
N ILE A 52 7.93 -8.11 5.65
CA ILE A 52 8.49 -7.10 6.57
C ILE A 52 9.86 -7.60 7.06
N GLU A 53 10.95 -6.95 6.69
CA GLU A 53 12.29 -7.32 7.19
C GLU A 53 12.64 -6.57 8.48
N GLU A 54 12.15 -5.34 8.60
CA GLU A 54 12.39 -4.48 9.74
C GLU A 54 11.13 -3.65 10.04
N ILE A 55 10.88 -3.41 11.33
CA ILE A 55 9.94 -2.40 11.81
C ILE A 55 10.73 -1.44 12.69
N GLU A 56 10.54 -0.14 12.48
CA GLU A 56 11.05 0.88 13.37
C GLU A 56 9.88 1.77 13.82
N SER A 57 9.74 1.92 15.13
CA SER A 57 8.67 2.71 15.73
C SER A 57 9.25 3.84 16.57
N LEU A 58 8.78 5.06 16.30
CA LEU A 58 9.02 6.25 17.12
C LEU A 58 7.72 6.59 17.87
N HIS A 59 7.79 6.66 19.19
CA HIS A 59 6.70 7.12 20.04
C HIS A 59 7.03 8.53 20.54
N LEU A 60 6.17 9.49 20.20
CA LEU A 60 6.28 10.89 20.61
C LEU A 60 5.63 11.10 21.98
N GLY A 61 6.32 10.69 23.04
CA GLY A 61 5.86 10.94 24.41
C GLY A 61 6.02 12.42 24.82
N ALA A 62 5.11 12.88 25.68
CA ALA A 62 5.08 14.29 26.12
C ALA A 62 6.33 14.73 26.91
N ALA A 63 6.95 13.81 27.66
CA ALA A 63 8.17 14.08 28.44
C ALA A 63 9.44 13.63 27.72
N PHE A 64 9.38 12.53 26.98
CA PHE A 64 10.49 11.97 26.21
C PHE A 64 9.96 11.14 25.05
N HIS A 65 10.70 11.17 23.94
CA HIS A 65 10.47 10.26 22.83
C HIS A 65 11.13 8.91 23.10
N THR A 66 10.55 7.83 22.59
CA THR A 66 11.18 6.50 22.62
C THR A 66 11.19 5.90 21.22
N ARG A 67 12.26 5.17 20.88
CA ARG A 67 12.40 4.52 19.58
C ARG A 67 12.84 3.08 19.75
N ALA A 68 12.19 2.19 19.01
CA ALA A 68 12.49 0.77 19.01
C ALA A 68 12.65 0.26 17.58
N ARG A 69 13.60 -0.65 17.37
CA ARG A 69 13.82 -1.35 16.10
C ARG A 69 13.58 -2.84 16.31
N PHE A 70 12.89 -3.47 15.38
CA PHE A 70 12.54 -4.88 15.37
C PHE A 70 13.00 -5.49 14.05
N PHE A 71 13.79 -6.56 14.10
CA PHE A 71 14.31 -7.22 12.90
C PHE A 71 13.71 -8.60 12.74
N ARG A 72 13.45 -9.03 11.51
CA ARG A 72 12.99 -10.40 11.27
C ARG A 72 14.00 -11.45 11.73
N THR A 73 15.29 -11.15 11.61
CA THR A 73 16.40 -12.07 11.90
C THR A 73 16.45 -12.55 13.35
N ASP A 74 15.90 -11.78 14.28
CA ASP A 74 15.81 -12.12 15.71
C ASP A 74 14.37 -12.46 16.16
N GLY A 75 13.48 -12.73 15.20
CA GLY A 75 12.08 -13.01 15.50
C GLY A 75 11.30 -11.77 15.95
N PHE A 76 11.76 -10.56 15.59
CA PHE A 76 11.22 -9.28 16.05
C PHE A 76 11.30 -9.11 17.57
N ALA A 77 12.40 -9.55 18.18
CA ALA A 77 12.62 -9.44 19.63
C ALA A 77 12.59 -7.97 20.10
N GLY A 78 13.07 -7.07 19.25
CA GLY A 78 13.04 -5.63 19.50
C GLY A 78 14.22 -5.14 20.34
N ARG A 79 14.69 -3.93 20.05
CA ARG A 79 15.69 -3.22 20.86
C ARG A 79 15.39 -1.73 20.93
N TRP A 80 15.63 -1.15 22.10
CA TRP A 80 15.60 0.30 22.28
C TRP A 80 16.80 0.93 21.58
N VAL A 81 16.57 2.05 20.91
CA VAL A 81 17.61 2.93 20.35
C VAL A 81 17.33 4.36 20.79
N ALA A 82 18.37 5.20 20.79
CA ALA A 82 18.16 6.62 21.00
C ALA A 82 17.12 7.15 19.97
N PRO A 83 16.19 8.03 20.39
CA PRO A 83 15.19 8.61 19.49
C PRO A 83 15.80 9.18 18.20
#